data_AF-A0A5S4T5D4-F1
#
_entry.id   AF-A0A5S4T5D4-F1
#
_cell.length_a   1.000
_cell.length_b   1.000
_cell.length_c   1.000
_cell.angle_alpha   90.00
_cell.angle_beta   90.00
_cell.angle_gamma   90.00
#
_symmetry.space_group_name_H-M   'P 1'
#
loop_
_entity.id
_entity.type
_entity.pdbx_description
1 polymer ?
#
loop_
_entity_poly.entity_id
_entity_poly.type
_entity_poly.pdbx_seq_one_letter_code
_entity_poly.pdbx_strand_id
1 'polypeptide(L)'
;MKVRQVQAEHGDRNVVFATGTPVSNSISELFTMMDYIQPDVLERYLVSNFDSWVGAFGNIENSMELAPTGDKYQPKKRFKKFVNLPELMRIYKETADIQTSDMLDLPVPEAKIIAVESELTQAQKYYLEELVKRSDAIKSGSVDPSRDNMLKITGEA
;
A
#
# COMPACT_ATOMS: atom_id res chain seq x y z
N MET A 1 -14.19 -17.63 1.94
CA MET A 1 -14.18 -16.51 2.91
C MET A 1 -15.56 -16.39 3.54
N LYS A 2 -15.67 -15.99 4.82
CA LYS A 2 -16.98 -15.78 5.48
C LYS A 2 -17.85 -14.74 4.75
N VAL A 3 -17.22 -13.68 4.24
CA VAL A 3 -17.89 -12.64 3.42
C VAL A 3 -18.60 -13.24 2.20
N ARG A 4 -17.91 -14.12 1.47
CA ARG A 4 -18.48 -14.80 0.29
C ARG A 4 -19.67 -15.71 0.61
N GLN A 5 -19.67 -16.32 1.79
CA GLN A 5 -20.81 -17.14 2.20
C GLN A 5 -22.06 -16.28 2.43
N VAL A 6 -21.92 -15.19 3.19
CA VAL A 6 -23.01 -14.23 3.44
C VAL A 6 -23.54 -13.66 2.12
N GLN A 7 -22.62 -13.28 1.22
CA GLN A 7 -22.98 -12.77 -0.11
C GLN A 7 -23.70 -13.80 -0.97
N ALA A 8 -23.27 -15.07 -0.98
CA ALA A 8 -23.94 -16.13 -1.74
C ALA A 8 -25.37 -16.40 -1.26
N GLU A 9 -25.63 -16.28 0.05
CA GLU A 9 -26.96 -16.44 0.63
C GLU A 9 -27.88 -15.23 0.40
N HIS A 10 -27.31 -14.07 0.03
CA HIS A 10 -28.02 -12.79 -0.03
C HIS A 10 -27.84 -12.01 -1.35
N GLY A 11 -27.34 -12.66 -2.41
CA GLY A 11 -27.15 -12.06 -3.73
C GLY A 11 -26.17 -10.88 -3.71
N ASP A 12 -24.96 -11.12 -3.19
CA ASP A 12 -23.85 -10.16 -3.09
C ASP A 12 -24.07 -8.96 -2.17
N ARG A 13 -25.08 -9.04 -1.28
CA ARG A 13 -25.44 -7.97 -0.33
C ARG A 13 -25.05 -8.31 1.12
N ASN A 14 -25.45 -7.43 2.04
CA ASN A 14 -25.35 -7.59 3.50
C ASN A 14 -23.93 -7.55 4.09
N VAL A 15 -22.97 -7.01 3.35
CA VAL A 15 -21.63 -6.72 3.84
C VAL A 15 -21.32 -5.26 3.58
N VAL A 16 -20.99 -4.51 4.63
CA VAL A 16 -20.69 -3.08 4.56
C VAL A 16 -19.38 -2.83 5.29
N PHE A 17 -18.46 -2.15 4.63
CA PHE A 17 -17.21 -1.67 5.24
C PHE A 17 -17.33 -0.18 5.51
N ALA A 18 -16.76 0.27 6.63
CA ALA A 18 -16.65 1.68 6.98
C ALA A 18 -15.18 2.02 7.23
N THR A 19 -14.64 2.98 6.49
CA THR A 19 -13.24 3.40 6.61
C THR A 19 -13.11 4.90 6.34
N GLY A 20 -12.23 5.57 7.08
CA GLY A 20 -11.89 6.99 6.83
C GLY A 20 -10.87 7.16 5.71
N THR A 21 -10.17 6.09 5.31
CA THR A 21 -9.17 6.08 4.25
C THR A 21 -9.33 4.80 3.43
N PRO A 22 -10.02 4.84 2.28
CA PRO A 22 -10.29 3.64 1.50
C PRO A 22 -9.03 3.03 0.86
N VAL A 23 -7.97 3.82 0.71
CA VAL A 23 -6.66 3.38 0.18
C VAL A 23 -5.57 4.08 0.97
N SER A 24 -4.67 3.30 1.57
CA SER A 24 -3.62 3.84 2.44
C SER A 24 -2.30 4.03 1.71
N ASN A 25 -2.03 3.28 0.63
CA ASN A 25 -1.07 3.58 -0.46
C ASN A 25 -0.80 2.36 -1.38
N SER A 26 -1.58 1.29 -1.32
CA SER A 26 -1.40 0.14 -2.21
C SER A 26 -2.56 -0.07 -3.17
N ILE A 27 -2.24 -0.32 -4.44
CA ILE A 27 -3.19 -0.76 -5.46
C ILE A 27 -3.96 -2.00 -5.02
N SER A 28 -3.28 -2.91 -4.31
CA SER A 28 -3.89 -4.14 -3.82
C SER A 28 -4.98 -3.87 -2.78
N GLU A 29 -4.90 -2.79 -2.01
CA GLU A 29 -5.93 -2.44 -1.01
C GLU A 29 -7.24 -2.10 -1.70
N LEU A 30 -7.19 -1.24 -2.73
CA LEU A 30 -8.39 -0.86 -3.46
C LEU A 30 -9.02 -2.07 -4.17
N PHE A 31 -8.22 -2.89 -4.85
CA PHE A 31 -8.72 -4.13 -5.45
C PHE A 31 -9.33 -5.05 -4.40
N THR A 32 -8.68 -5.25 -3.26
CA THR A 32 -9.17 -6.12 -2.19
C THR A 32 -10.51 -5.62 -1.64
N MET A 33 -10.65 -4.31 -1.45
CA MET A 33 -11.91 -3.69 -1.04
C MET A 33 -13.02 -3.92 -2.09
N MET A 34 -12.71 -3.72 -3.37
CA MET A 34 -13.65 -3.97 -4.47
C MET A 34 -14.03 -5.44 -4.55
N ASP A 35 -13.07 -6.36 -4.36
CA ASP A 35 -13.33 -7.80 -4.35
C ASP A 35 -14.27 -8.14 -3.18
N TYR A 36 -14.04 -7.63 -1.97
CA TYR A 36 -14.93 -7.88 -0.85
C TYR A 36 -16.36 -7.35 -1.06
N ILE A 37 -16.51 -6.12 -1.54
CA ILE A 37 -17.81 -5.42 -1.53
C ILE A 37 -18.59 -5.58 -2.83
N GLN A 38 -17.91 -5.69 -3.97
CA GLN A 38 -18.55 -5.64 -5.29
C GLN A 38 -17.99 -6.68 -6.28
N PRO A 39 -17.97 -7.97 -5.90
CA PRO A 39 -17.47 -9.03 -6.78
C PRO A 39 -18.27 -9.12 -8.09
N ASP A 40 -19.59 -8.91 -8.04
CA ASP A 40 -20.48 -8.88 -9.19
C ASP A 40 -20.11 -7.75 -10.17
N VAL A 41 -19.79 -6.56 -9.65
CA VAL A 41 -19.34 -5.41 -10.45
C VAL A 41 -18.03 -5.75 -11.15
N LEU A 42 -17.06 -6.31 -10.43
CA LEU A 42 -15.78 -6.70 -11.03
C LEU A 42 -15.94 -7.76 -12.13
N GLU A 43 -16.86 -8.70 -11.97
CA GLU A 43 -17.22 -9.68 -13.01
C GLU A 43 -17.86 -9.01 -14.22
N ARG A 44 -18.81 -8.06 -14.03
CA ARG A 44 -19.44 -7.31 -15.13
C ARG A 44 -18.42 -6.56 -16.00
N TYR A 45 -17.38 -6.01 -15.38
CA TYR A 45 -16.31 -5.28 -16.07
C TYR A 45 -15.14 -6.18 -16.52
N LEU A 46 -15.23 -7.50 -16.34
CA LEU A 46 -14.21 -8.49 -16.72
C LEU A 46 -12.85 -8.26 -16.04
N VAL A 47 -12.86 -7.73 -14.81
CA VAL A 47 -11.68 -7.40 -13.99
C VAL A 47 -11.75 -8.05 -12.61
N SER A 48 -12.36 -9.24 -12.52
CA SER A 48 -12.55 -10.00 -11.27
C SER A 48 -11.28 -10.63 -10.70
N ASN A 49 -10.22 -10.76 -11.51
CA ASN A 49 -8.90 -11.17 -11.03
C ASN A 49 -7.95 -9.97 -10.98
N PHE A 50 -6.98 -10.05 -10.06
CA PHE A 50 -6.07 -8.94 -9.78
C PHE A 50 -5.25 -8.54 -11.00
N ASP A 51 -4.77 -9.48 -11.81
CA ASP A 51 -3.93 -9.19 -12.97
C ASP A 51 -4.71 -8.44 -14.07
N SER A 52 -5.95 -8.85 -14.35
CA SER A 52 -6.84 -8.14 -15.28
C SER A 52 -7.19 -6.74 -14.77
N TRP A 53 -7.46 -6.60 -13.48
CA TRP A 53 -7.74 -5.31 -12.86
C TRP A 53 -6.52 -4.37 -12.95
N VAL A 54 -5.34 -4.90 -12.63
CA VAL A 54 -4.06 -4.21 -12.79
C VAL A 54 -3.82 -3.82 -14.24
N GLY A 55 -4.13 -4.69 -15.20
CA GLY A 55 -3.96 -4.39 -16.62
C GLY A 55 -4.86 -3.23 -17.07
N ALA A 56 -6.03 -3.06 -16.46
CA ALA A 56 -6.98 -2.00 -16.78
C ALA A 56 -6.66 -0.66 -16.09
N PHE A 57 -6.21 -0.70 -14.83
CA PHE A 57 -6.11 0.49 -13.97
C PHE A 57 -4.72 0.75 -13.38
N GLY A 58 -3.77 -0.18 -13.53
CA GLY A 58 -2.40 -0.06 -13.01
C GLY A 58 -1.41 0.35 -14.10
N ASN A 59 -0.48 1.24 -13.76
CA ASN A 59 0.72 1.49 -14.56
C ASN A 59 1.93 0.79 -13.92
N ILE A 60 2.41 -0.26 -14.60
CA ILE A 60 3.62 -0.98 -14.23
C ILE A 60 4.80 -0.37 -14.99
N GLU A 61 5.71 0.27 -14.27
CA GLU A 61 6.98 0.72 -14.83
C GLU A 61 8.13 -0.15 -14.33
N ASN A 62 9.16 -0.30 -15.16
CA ASN A 62 10.42 -0.89 -14.71
C ASN A 62 11.18 0.17 -13.92
N SER A 63 11.25 -0.01 -12.60
CA SER A 63 12.13 0.76 -11.73
C SER A 63 13.48 0.06 -11.63
N MET A 64 14.56 0.81 -11.79
CA MET A 64 15.91 0.32 -11.51
C MET A 64 16.11 0.37 -10.00
N GLU A 65 16.05 -0.80 -9.36
CA GLU A 65 16.32 -0.92 -7.93
C GLU A 65 17.72 -1.47 -7.71
N LEU A 66 18.40 -0.98 -6.68
CA LEU A 66 19.64 -1.59 -6.25
C LEU A 66 19.34 -3.04 -5.85
N ALA A 67 20.05 -4.00 -6.44
CA ALA A 67 19.94 -5.40 -6.05
C ALA A 67 20.20 -5.52 -4.55
N PRO A 68 19.62 -6.53 -3.86
CA PRO A 68 19.88 -6.76 -2.44
C PRO A 68 21.37 -6.91 -2.09
N THR A 69 22.21 -7.27 -3.07
CA THR A 69 23.67 -7.37 -2.94
C THR A 69 24.40 -6.03 -3.07
N GLY A 70 23.76 -4.96 -3.54
CA GLY A 70 24.34 -3.62 -3.65
C GLY A 70 25.16 -3.35 -4.93
N ASP A 71 25.55 -4.39 -5.66
CA ASP A 71 26.56 -4.26 -6.73
C ASP A 71 25.98 -3.91 -8.11
N LYS A 72 24.67 -4.12 -8.30
CA LYS A 72 24.01 -3.99 -9.61
C LYS A 72 22.61 -3.42 -9.45
N TYR A 73 22.21 -2.54 -10.36
CA TYR A 73 20.80 -2.19 -10.51
C TYR A 73 20.09 -3.31 -11.25
N GLN A 74 19.02 -3.83 -10.66
CA GLN A 74 18.12 -4.79 -11.29
C GLN A 74 16.82 -4.10 -11.67
N PRO A 75 16.37 -4.21 -12.93
CA PRO A 75 15.06 -3.73 -13.31
C PRO A 75 14.01 -4.60 -12.60
N LYS A 76 13.25 -3.98 -11.70
CA LYS A 76 12.06 -4.58 -11.10
C LYS A 76 10.83 -3.86 -11.59
N LYS A 77 9.85 -4.63 -12.05
CA LYS A 77 8.51 -4.11 -12.29
C LYS A 77 7.93 -3.61 -10.97
N ARG A 78 7.61 -2.33 -10.92
CA ARG A 78 6.96 -1.67 -9.80
C ARG A 78 5.72 -0.96 -10.30
N PHE A 79 4.65 -1.08 -9.52
CA PHE A 79 3.49 -0.23 -9.69
C PHE A 79 3.86 1.18 -9.29
N LYS A 80 3.67 2.12 -10.21
CA LYS A 80 4.04 3.51 -9.96
C LYS A 80 2.82 4.38 -9.72
N LYS A 81 1.76 4.20 -10.53
CA LYS A 81 0.55 5.05 -10.53
C LYS A 81 -0.67 4.29 -11.05
N PHE A 82 -1.85 4.82 -10.74
CA PHE A 82 -3.08 4.44 -11.42
C PHE A 82 -3.17 5.10 -12.80
N VAL A 83 -3.81 4.41 -13.74
CA VAL A 83 -4.29 4.92 -15.03
C VAL A 83 -5.81 4.79 -15.08
N ASN A 84 -6.47 5.56 -15.94
CA ASN A 84 -7.93 5.53 -16.07
C ASN A 84 -8.65 5.78 -14.73
N LEU A 85 -8.12 6.72 -13.93
CA LEU A 85 -8.66 7.10 -12.63
C LEU A 85 -10.17 7.48 -12.69
N PRO A 86 -10.66 8.24 -13.68
CA PRO A 86 -12.08 8.55 -13.77
C PRO A 86 -12.95 7.30 -13.89
N GLU A 87 -12.56 6.32 -14.72
CA GLU A 87 -13.26 5.06 -14.91
C GLU A 87 -13.20 4.18 -13.67
N LEU A 88 -12.02 4.07 -13.06
CA LEU A 88 -11.85 3.34 -11.80
C LEU A 88 -12.73 3.92 -10.70
N MET A 89 -12.74 5.24 -10.56
CA MET A 89 -13.58 5.93 -9.56
C MET A 89 -15.06 5.78 -9.88
N ARG A 90 -15.46 5.71 -11.15
CA ARG A 90 -16.85 5.45 -11.53
C ARG A 90 -17.29 4.05 -11.10
N ILE A 91 -16.46 3.03 -11.35
CA ILE A 91 -16.73 1.64 -10.94
C ILE A 91 -16.74 1.54 -9.41
N TYR A 92 -15.78 2.16 -8.74
CA TYR A 92 -15.70 2.12 -7.27
C TYR A 92 -16.94 2.76 -6.60
N LYS A 93 -17.45 3.86 -7.16
CA LYS A 93 -18.65 4.55 -6.68
C LYS A 93 -19.96 3.83 -6.96
N GLU A 94 -19.98 2.72 -7.70
CA GLU A 94 -21.21 1.91 -7.84
C GLU A 94 -21.64 1.31 -6.49
N THR A 95 -20.70 1.08 -5.57
CA THR A 95 -20.98 0.50 -4.25
C THR A 95 -20.40 1.31 -3.08
N ALA A 96 -19.54 2.29 -3.35
CA ALA A 96 -18.99 3.17 -2.32
C ALA A 96 -19.69 4.53 -2.28
N ASP A 97 -20.16 4.92 -1.08
CA ASP A 97 -20.48 6.31 -0.75
C ASP A 97 -19.23 6.96 -0.13
N ILE A 98 -18.78 8.07 -0.71
CA ILE A 98 -17.52 8.72 -0.35
C ILE A 98 -17.81 10.20 -0.09
N GLN A 99 -17.50 10.65 1.11
CA GLN A 99 -17.54 12.04 1.51
C GLN A 99 -16.12 12.49 1.87
N THR A 100 -15.59 13.46 1.12
CA THR A 100 -14.33 14.13 1.48
C THR A 100 -14.63 15.44 2.19
N SER A 101 -13.65 15.97 2.93
CA SER A 101 -13.76 17.29 3.56
C SER A 101 -14.24 18.37 2.58
N ASP A 102 -13.73 18.32 1.35
CA ASP A 102 -14.02 19.32 0.31
C ASP A 102 -15.44 19.20 -0.26
N MET A 103 -16.12 18.07 -0.05
CA MET A 103 -17.53 17.87 -0.42
C MET A 103 -18.49 18.41 0.66
N LEU A 104 -17.96 18.71 1.85
CA LEU A 104 -18.73 19.09 3.02
C LEU A 104 -18.53 20.58 3.29
N ASP A 105 -19.62 21.35 3.30
CA ASP A 105 -19.60 22.77 3.68
C ASP A 105 -19.61 22.92 5.21
N LEU A 106 -18.53 22.43 5.84
CA LEU A 106 -18.37 22.45 7.29
C LEU A 106 -17.43 23.59 7.72
N PRO A 107 -17.72 24.27 8.84
CA PRO A 107 -16.82 25.26 9.41
C PRO A 107 -15.61 24.56 10.04
N VAL A 108 -14.57 24.31 9.24
CA VAL A 108 -13.31 23.70 9.68
C VAL A 108 -12.26 24.80 9.89
N PRO A 109 -11.54 24.82 11.02
CA PRO A 109 -10.48 25.81 11.24
C PRO A 109 -9.26 25.55 10.35
N GLU A 110 -8.56 26.61 9.96
CA GLU A 110 -7.29 26.48 9.24
C GLU A 110 -6.21 25.84 10.12
N ALA A 111 -5.66 24.71 9.66
CA ALA A 111 -4.57 24.04 10.34
C ALA A 111 -3.23 24.68 9.95
N LYS A 112 -2.48 25.18 10.95
CA LYS A 112 -1.09 25.61 10.75
C LYS A 112 -0.14 24.47 11.08
N ILE A 113 0.36 23.79 10.05
CA ILE A 113 1.37 22.73 10.21
C ILE A 113 2.76 23.39 10.24
N ILE A 114 3.49 23.18 11.33
CA ILE A 114 4.87 23.65 11.47
C ILE A 114 5.75 22.40 11.53
N ALA A 115 6.52 22.16 10.46
CA ALA A 115 7.53 21.12 10.48
C ALA A 115 8.68 21.58 11.39
N VAL A 116 8.93 20.86 12.47
CA VAL A 116 10.07 21.08 13.36
C VAL A 116 11.05 19.95 13.13
N GLU A 117 12.15 20.25 12.50
CA GLU A 117 13.25 19.31 12.36
C GLU A 117 14.02 19.23 13.68
N SER A 118 14.21 18.01 14.19
CA SER A 118 15.08 17.75 15.32
C SER A 118 16.38 17.16 14.79
N GLU A 119 17.51 17.75 15.18
CA GLU A 119 18.79 17.09 14.97
C GLU A 119 18.85 15.80 15.81
N LEU A 120 19.51 14.78 15.25
CA LEU A 120 19.82 13.56 15.99
C LEU A 120 20.81 13.91 17.10
N THR A 121 20.52 13.44 18.31
CA THR A 121 21.49 13.43 19.41
C THR A 121 22.71 12.59 19.04
N GLN A 122 23.83 12.83 19.71
CA GLN A 122 25.05 12.06 19.46
C GLN A 122 24.85 10.55 19.68
N ALA A 123 24.04 10.16 20.68
CA ALA A 123 23.69 8.77 20.93
C ALA A 123 22.89 8.15 19.77
N GLN A 124 21.91 8.88 19.22
CA GLN A 124 21.14 8.42 18.06
C GLN A 124 22.00 8.30 16.80
N LYS A 125 22.96 9.21 16.58
CA LYS A 125 23.93 9.11 15.48
C LYS A 125 24.76 7.83 15.58
N TYR A 126 25.30 7.54 16.77
CA TYR A 126 26.08 6.31 16.99
C TYR A 126 25.24 5.04 16.80
N TYR A 127 24.01 5.04 17.32
CA TYR A 127 23.11 3.91 17.15
C TYR A 127 22.76 3.68 15.68
N LEU A 128 22.49 4.75 14.92
CA LEU A 128 22.25 4.65 13.48
C LEU A 128 23.48 4.09 12.74
N GLU A 129 24.69 4.55 13.07
CA GLU A 129 25.93 4.01 12.51
C GLU A 129 26.11 2.52 12.81
N GLU A 130 25.72 2.07 14.01
CA GLU A 130 25.74 0.66 14.39
C GLU A 130 24.76 -0.17 13.54
N LEU A 131 23.52 0.31 13.37
CA LEU A 131 22.51 -0.35 12.53
C LEU A 131 22.97 -0.46 11.07
N VAL A 132 23.62 0.57 10.53
CA VAL A 132 24.20 0.56 9.17
C VAL A 132 25.27 -0.53 9.07
N LYS A 133 26.23 -0.58 10.01
CA LYS A 133 27.29 -1.60 10.02
C LYS A 133 26.72 -3.02 10.11
N ARG A 134 25.71 -3.24 10.95
CA ARG A 134 25.02 -4.53 11.06
C ARG A 134 24.31 -4.90 9.75
N SER A 135 23.64 -3.94 9.11
CA SER A 135 22.99 -4.17 7.81
C SER A 135 24.00 -4.63 6.75
N ASP A 136 25.16 -3.99 6.66
CA ASP A 136 26.21 -4.36 5.71
C ASP A 136 26.83 -5.73 6.02
N ALA A 137 27.00 -6.06 7.30
CA ALA A 137 27.51 -7.36 7.73
C ALA A 137 26.55 -8.51 7.39
N ILE A 138 25.23 -8.29 7.54
CA ILE A 138 24.19 -9.25 7.13
C ILE A 138 24.17 -9.41 5.61
N LYS A 139 24.20 -8.30 4.86
CA LYS A 139 24.16 -8.31 3.38
C LYS A 139 25.38 -9.00 2.76
N SER A 140 26.56 -8.80 3.36
CA SER A 140 27.80 -9.47 2.93
C SER A 140 27.87 -10.95 3.30
N GLY A 141 26.89 -11.47 4.07
CA GLY A 141 26.92 -12.85 4.57
C GLY A 141 27.97 -13.08 5.66
N SER A 142 28.53 -12.01 6.23
CA SER A 142 29.57 -12.07 7.26
C SER A 142 29.02 -12.46 8.64
N VAL A 143 27.70 -12.57 8.78
CA VAL A 143 26.99 -12.90 10.02
C VAL A 143 25.96 -14.00 9.76
N ASP A 144 25.89 -14.95 10.70
CA ASP A 144 24.87 -16.00 10.69
C ASP A 144 23.45 -15.39 10.87
N PRO A 145 22.50 -15.65 9.96
CA PRO A 145 21.13 -15.13 10.03
C PRO A 145 20.36 -15.47 11.32
N SER A 146 20.73 -16.54 12.02
CA SER A 146 20.16 -16.89 13.33
C SER A 146 20.62 -15.93 14.43
N ARG A 147 21.84 -15.40 14.31
CA ARG A 147 22.44 -14.44 15.24
C ARG A 147 21.97 -13.02 14.93
N ASP A 148 22.04 -12.59 13.68
CA ASP A 148 21.56 -11.28 13.26
C ASP A 148 20.98 -11.30 11.84
N ASN A 149 19.89 -10.56 11.61
CA ASN A 149 19.24 -10.50 10.30
C ASN A 149 18.43 -9.22 10.12
N MET A 150 17.99 -8.96 8.89
CA MET A 150 17.27 -7.73 8.56
C MET A 150 15.98 -7.54 9.37
N LEU A 151 15.30 -8.61 9.79
CA LEU A 151 14.08 -8.50 10.60
C LEU A 151 14.37 -7.98 12.01
N LYS A 152 15.53 -8.36 12.59
CA LYS A 152 15.98 -7.84 13.89
C LYS A 152 16.29 -6.35 13.81
N ILE A 153 17.04 -5.94 12.78
CA ILE A 153 17.35 -4.51 12.53
C ILE A 153 16.07 -3.68 12.36
N THR A 154 15.09 -4.14 11.58
CA THR A 154 13.85 -3.37 11.35
C THR A 154 12.96 -3.24 12.58
N GLY A 155 13.10 -4.12 13.57
CA GLY A 155 12.36 -4.01 14.84
C GLY A 155 13.06 -3.14 15.88
N GLU A 156 14.33 -2.79 15.64
CA GLU A 156 15.21 -2.03 16.54
C GLU A 156 15.39 -0.56 16.11
N ALA A 157 15.02 -0.22 14.87
CA ALA A 157 15.04 1.12 14.28
C ALA A 157 13.72 1.85 14.50
#